data_AF-A0A3E0NXD1-F1
#
_entry.id   AF-A0A3E0NXD1-F1
#
_cell.length_a   1.000
_cell.length_b   1.000
_cell.length_c   1.000
_cell.angle_alpha   90.00
_cell.angle_beta   90.00
_cell.angle_gamma   90.00
#
_symmetry.space_group_name_H-M   'P 1'
#
loop_
_entity.id
_entity.type
_entity.pdbx_description
1 polymer ?
#
loop_
_entity_poly.entity_id
_entity_poly.type
_entity_poly.pdbx_seq_one_letter_code
_entity_poly.pdbx_strand_id
1 'polypeptide(L)'
;MITVLERLVRAALSGVRTPWPAVERRLPEPPADPAALFDVERAFWFSLTLGAIALLAFAAVLWSNRRRPVQPADAGAPLPGPRGGDDDLASRVRRLELQAAASGDYRTGCHRLARLVREQLRQRLGLPQAVARTAQELAALEPDAGVDELLFALRERRFGRRAPRRHEFQDLCRRTVRTLDAAGGRES
;
A
#
# COMPACT_ATOMS: atom_id res chain seq x y z
N MET A 1 -43.04 -23.83 38.38
CA MET A 1 -42.79 -22.44 37.94
C MET A 1 -44.08 -21.67 37.60
N ILE A 2 -45.21 -22.00 38.23
CA ILE A 2 -46.53 -21.34 38.02
C ILE A 2 -47.03 -20.63 39.31
N THR A 3 -46.43 -20.93 40.46
CA THR A 3 -46.86 -20.44 41.79
C THR A 3 -46.46 -19.00 42.12
N VAL A 4 -45.53 -18.40 41.37
CA VAL A 4 -45.08 -17.01 41.61
C VAL A 4 -46.00 -15.99 40.95
N LEU A 5 -46.52 -16.33 39.75
CA LEU A 5 -47.40 -15.43 39.00
C LEU A 5 -48.77 -15.28 39.69
N GLU A 6 -49.28 -16.36 40.29
CA GLU A 6 -50.57 -16.34 40.99
C GLU A 6 -50.53 -15.48 42.27
N ARG A 7 -49.38 -15.41 42.96
CA ARG A 7 -49.18 -14.54 44.13
C ARG A 7 -49.13 -13.06 43.75
N LEU A 8 -48.52 -12.73 42.61
CA LEU A 8 -48.44 -11.35 42.14
C LEU A 8 -49.80 -10.80 41.70
N VAL A 9 -50.62 -11.61 41.03
CA VAL A 9 -51.98 -11.20 40.61
C VAL A 9 -52.91 -11.04 41.81
N ARG A 10 -52.78 -11.89 42.83
CA ARG A 10 -53.59 -11.79 44.06
C ARG A 10 -53.24 -10.56 44.91
N ALA A 11 -51.98 -10.14 44.91
CA ALA A 11 -51.53 -8.92 45.60
C ALA A 11 -51.99 -7.63 44.88
N ALA A 12 -52.09 -7.65 43.54
CA ALA A 12 -52.57 -6.52 42.76
C ALA A 12 -54.09 -6.29 42.92
N LEU A 13 -54.87 -7.33 43.16
CA LEU A 13 -56.33 -7.24 43.34
C LEU A 13 -56.76 -6.90 44.78
N SER A 14 -55.88 -7.03 45.78
CA SER A 14 -56.25 -6.82 47.20
C SER A 14 -56.14 -5.37 47.69
N GLY A 15 -55.83 -4.39 46.84
CA GLY A 15 -55.93 -2.96 47.20
C GLY A 15 -55.15 -2.57 48.46
N VAL A 16 -54.04 -3.26 48.77
CA VAL A 16 -53.24 -2.99 49.95
C VAL A 16 -52.31 -1.83 49.63
N ARG A 17 -52.63 -0.65 50.17
CA ARG A 17 -51.72 0.51 50.23
C ARG A 17 -50.50 0.12 51.06
N THR A 18 -49.39 -0.23 50.42
CA THR A 18 -48.10 -0.26 51.09
C THR A 18 -47.59 1.18 51.28
N PRO A 19 -47.12 1.56 52.48
CA PRO A 19 -46.51 2.86 52.68
C PRO A 19 -45.24 2.95 51.84
N TRP A 20 -45.20 3.92 50.94
CA TRP A 20 -44.00 4.31 50.20
C TRP A 20 -42.91 4.66 51.23
N PRO A 21 -41.69 4.09 51.14
CA PRO A 21 -40.57 4.75 51.79
C PRO A 21 -40.40 6.10 51.10
N ALA A 22 -40.38 7.17 51.90
CA ALA A 22 -40.11 8.52 51.44
C ALA A 22 -38.75 8.53 50.72
N VAL A 23 -38.78 8.40 49.40
CA VAL A 23 -37.64 8.73 48.54
C VAL A 23 -37.58 10.24 48.52
N GLU A 24 -36.88 10.81 49.48
CA GLU A 24 -36.34 12.16 49.40
C GLU A 24 -35.60 12.26 48.06
N ARG A 25 -36.23 12.93 47.09
CA ARG A 25 -35.52 13.42 45.90
C ARG A 25 -34.56 14.49 46.39
N ARG A 26 -33.36 14.08 46.81
CA ARG A 26 -32.23 14.98 46.80
C ARG A 26 -32.00 15.34 45.34
N LEU A 27 -32.43 16.54 44.94
CA LEU A 27 -31.88 17.16 43.75
C LEU A 27 -30.35 17.11 43.89
N PRO A 28 -29.60 16.69 42.85
CA PRO A 28 -28.15 16.83 42.90
C PRO A 28 -27.84 18.29 43.20
N GLU A 29 -27.15 18.56 44.31
CA GLU A 29 -26.73 19.91 44.64
C GLU A 29 -25.88 20.46 43.49
N PRO A 30 -26.09 21.73 43.07
CA PRO A 30 -25.19 22.37 42.14
C PRO A 30 -23.79 22.38 42.77
N PRO A 31 -22.71 22.08 42.01
CA PRO A 31 -21.37 22.00 42.57
C PRO A 31 -21.03 23.33 43.27
N ALA A 32 -20.75 23.24 44.57
CA ALA A 32 -20.51 24.40 45.45
C ALA A 32 -19.20 25.14 45.14
N ASP A 33 -18.43 24.67 44.14
CA ASP A 33 -17.11 25.19 43.82
C ASP A 33 -17.05 25.57 42.33
N PRO A 34 -16.96 26.86 41.98
CA PRO A 34 -16.87 27.29 40.58
C PRO A 34 -15.60 26.74 39.90
N ALA A 35 -14.57 26.39 40.67
CA ALA A 35 -13.35 25.77 40.15
C ALA A 35 -13.60 24.40 39.46
N ALA A 36 -14.56 23.61 39.96
CA ALA A 36 -14.89 22.32 39.36
C ALA A 36 -15.53 22.47 37.97
N LEU A 37 -16.31 23.53 37.75
CA LEU A 37 -16.88 23.86 36.44
C LEU A 37 -15.80 24.27 35.44
N PHE A 38 -14.81 25.06 35.88
CA PHE A 38 -13.65 25.42 35.07
C PHE A 38 -12.74 24.23 34.73
N ASP A 39 -12.64 23.23 35.61
CA ASP A 39 -11.87 22.02 35.35
C ASP A 39 -12.55 21.09 34.35
N VAL A 40 -13.89 20.98 34.37
CA VAL A 40 -14.63 20.24 33.33
C VAL A 40 -14.54 20.96 31.97
N GLU A 41 -14.66 22.30 31.96
CA GLU A 41 -14.52 23.09 30.75
C GLU A 41 -13.11 22.98 30.16
N ARG A 42 -12.06 23.09 30.98
CA ARG A 42 -10.68 22.84 30.54
C ARG A 42 -10.48 21.42 30.04
N ALA A 43 -10.95 20.40 30.77
CA ALA A 43 -10.83 19.01 30.35
C ALA A 43 -11.54 18.74 29.02
N PHE A 44 -12.67 19.40 28.78
CA PHE A 44 -13.38 19.35 27.51
C PHE A 44 -12.56 19.99 26.37
N TRP A 45 -12.01 21.19 26.59
CA TRP A 45 -11.13 21.85 25.61
C TRP A 45 -9.82 21.08 25.35
N PHE A 46 -9.23 20.47 26.39
CA PHE A 46 -8.06 19.58 26.25
C PHE A 46 -8.39 18.33 25.44
N SER A 47 -9.56 17.73 25.65
CA SER A 47 -10.00 16.56 24.87
C SER A 47 -10.29 16.92 23.41
N LEU A 48 -10.92 18.07 23.17
CA LEU A 48 -11.20 18.59 21.84
C LEU A 48 -9.91 18.90 21.08
N THR A 49 -8.95 19.56 21.72
CA THR A 49 -7.65 19.89 21.12
C THR A 49 -6.83 18.63 20.81
N LEU A 50 -6.78 17.65 21.72
CA LEU A 50 -6.14 16.36 21.44
C LEU A 50 -6.82 15.62 20.27
N GLY A 51 -8.15 15.64 20.21
CA GLY A 51 -8.91 15.07 19.10
C GLY A 51 -8.61 15.76 17.77
N ALA A 52 -8.54 17.09 17.75
CA ALA A 52 -8.18 17.88 16.57
C ALA A 52 -6.73 17.61 16.12
N ILE A 53 -5.78 17.52 17.05
CA ILE A 53 -4.39 17.17 16.77
C ILE A 53 -4.30 15.75 16.20
N ALA A 54 -5.03 14.79 16.76
CA ALA A 54 -5.07 13.42 16.24
C ALA A 54 -5.68 13.36 14.83
N LEU A 55 -6.74 14.13 14.57
CA LEU A 55 -7.36 14.26 13.25
C LEU A 55 -6.41 14.90 12.24
N LEU A 56 -5.70 15.96 12.63
CA LEU A 56 -4.70 16.62 11.78
C LEU A 56 -3.50 15.70 11.53
N ALA A 57 -3.04 14.96 12.53
CA ALA A 57 -1.99 13.96 12.36
C ALA A 57 -2.44 12.83 11.43
N PHE A 58 -3.67 12.32 11.59
CA PHE A 58 -4.22 11.29 10.73
C PHE A 58 -4.45 11.78 9.30
N ALA A 59 -4.93 13.01 9.13
CA ALA A 59 -5.06 13.66 7.83
C ALA A 59 -3.68 13.91 7.21
N ALA A 60 -2.67 14.29 7.99
CA ALA A 60 -1.30 14.44 7.54
C ALA A 60 -0.68 13.09 7.14
N VAL A 61 -1.01 11.99 7.84
CA VAL A 61 -0.60 10.62 7.48
C VAL A 61 -1.28 10.17 6.19
N LEU A 62 -2.60 10.41 6.04
CA LEU A 62 -3.34 10.09 4.82
C LEU A 62 -2.86 10.94 3.64
N TRP A 63 -2.62 12.22 3.86
CA TRP A 63 -2.11 13.15 2.87
C TRP A 63 -0.66 12.83 2.51
N SER A 64 0.18 12.46 3.49
CA SER A 64 1.52 11.90 3.31
C SER A 64 1.46 10.61 2.49
N ASN A 65 0.53 9.69 2.76
CA ASN A 65 0.37 8.48 1.95
C ASN A 65 -0.14 8.75 0.53
N ARG A 66 -0.96 9.78 0.32
CA ARG A 66 -1.42 10.21 -1.02
C ARG A 66 -0.39 11.05 -1.77
N ARG A 67 0.45 11.79 -1.05
CA ARG A 67 1.57 12.61 -1.53
C ARG A 67 2.91 11.94 -1.34
N ARG A 68 2.96 10.65 -1.00
CA ARG A 68 4.05 9.81 -1.41
C ARG A 68 3.90 9.82 -2.94
N PRO A 69 4.73 10.57 -3.70
CA PRO A 69 5.12 9.99 -4.97
C PRO A 69 5.49 8.55 -4.64
N VAL A 70 5.26 7.61 -5.57
CA VAL A 70 6.01 6.36 -5.51
C VAL A 70 7.47 6.82 -5.46
N GLN A 71 8.02 6.96 -4.26
CA GLN A 71 9.39 7.31 -4.03
C GLN A 71 10.05 6.07 -4.61
N PRO A 72 10.76 6.20 -5.73
CA PRO A 72 11.47 5.06 -6.26
C PRO A 72 12.30 4.58 -5.08
N ALA A 73 12.13 3.30 -4.71
CA ALA A 73 13.04 2.66 -3.80
C ALA A 73 14.43 2.70 -4.46
N ASP A 74 15.11 3.82 -4.28
CA ASP A 74 16.45 4.17 -4.72
C ASP A 74 17.06 4.97 -3.57
N ALA A 75 17.27 4.28 -2.44
CA ALA A 75 18.32 4.61 -1.48
C ALA A 75 18.64 3.34 -0.68
N GLY A 76 19.65 2.60 -1.12
CA GLY A 76 20.33 1.66 -0.23
C GLY A 76 20.00 0.18 -0.38
N ALA A 77 19.79 -0.30 -1.60
CA ALA A 77 20.50 -1.49 -2.01
C ALA A 77 20.87 -1.28 -3.48
N PRO A 78 22.15 -1.03 -3.79
CA PRO A 78 22.60 -1.35 -5.13
C PRO A 78 22.09 -2.76 -5.41
N LEU A 79 21.43 -2.98 -6.56
CA LEU A 79 21.62 -4.28 -7.20
C LEU A 79 23.13 -4.52 -7.10
N PRO A 80 23.61 -5.61 -6.46
CA PRO A 80 25.03 -5.80 -6.25
C PRO A 80 25.70 -5.50 -7.58
N GLY A 81 26.52 -4.43 -7.59
CA GLY A 81 27.25 -4.04 -8.77
C GLY A 81 28.04 -5.26 -9.26
N PRO A 82 28.36 -5.33 -10.57
CA PRO A 82 28.92 -6.52 -11.18
C PRO A 82 30.06 -7.05 -10.31
N ARG A 83 29.78 -8.12 -9.57
CA ARG A 83 30.81 -8.88 -8.87
C ARG A 83 31.46 -9.65 -10.01
N GLY A 84 32.67 -9.23 -10.37
CA GLY A 84 33.46 -9.75 -11.50
C GLY A 84 33.11 -11.19 -11.86
N GLY A 85 32.44 -11.33 -12.98
CA GLY A 85 31.81 -12.53 -13.51
C GLY A 85 30.75 -12.06 -14.49
N ASP A 86 30.75 -12.59 -15.71
CA ASP A 86 29.81 -12.24 -16.77
C ASP A 86 28.36 -12.41 -16.30
N ASP A 87 27.80 -11.34 -15.76
CA ASP A 87 26.49 -11.34 -15.14
C ASP A 87 25.45 -11.09 -16.23
N ASP A 88 25.32 -12.11 -17.09
CA ASP A 88 24.50 -12.11 -18.29
C ASP A 88 23.04 -11.75 -17.99
N LEU A 89 22.34 -11.19 -18.99
CA LEU A 89 20.95 -10.76 -18.90
C LEU A 89 20.05 -11.84 -18.30
N ALA A 90 20.23 -13.10 -18.71
CA ALA A 90 19.47 -14.24 -18.20
C ALA A 90 19.59 -14.37 -16.68
N SER A 91 20.81 -14.23 -16.12
CA SER A 91 21.07 -14.28 -14.69
C SER A 91 20.40 -13.13 -13.93
N ARG A 92 20.44 -11.91 -14.49
CA ARG A 92 19.78 -10.73 -13.92
C ARG A 92 18.25 -10.90 -13.89
N VAL A 93 17.66 -11.38 -14.99
CA VAL A 93 16.22 -11.67 -15.07
C VAL A 93 15.83 -12.78 -14.10
N ARG A 94 16.63 -13.84 -13.97
CA ARG A 94 16.37 -14.95 -13.05
C ARG A 94 16.35 -14.51 -11.59
N ARG A 95 17.29 -13.66 -11.16
CA ARG A 95 17.28 -13.08 -9.80
C ARG A 95 16.02 -12.27 -9.55
N LEU A 96 15.59 -11.49 -10.53
CA LEU A 96 14.38 -10.69 -10.47
C LEU A 96 13.11 -11.56 -10.39
N GLU A 97 13.09 -12.70 -11.10
CA GLU A 97 12.03 -13.71 -11.00
C GLU A 97 11.90 -14.26 -9.57
N LEU A 98 13.03 -14.64 -8.97
CA LEU A 98 13.09 -15.17 -7.61
C LEU A 98 12.64 -14.13 -6.57
N GLN A 99 13.08 -12.89 -6.71
CA GLN A 99 12.68 -11.79 -5.82
C GLN A 99 11.17 -11.52 -5.85
N ALA A 100 10.57 -11.49 -7.04
CA ALA A 100 9.13 -11.27 -7.18
C ALA A 100 8.32 -12.49 -6.71
N ALA A 101 8.83 -13.70 -6.90
CA ALA A 101 8.21 -14.91 -6.37
C ALA A 101 8.21 -14.93 -4.84
N ALA A 102 9.31 -14.50 -4.22
CA ALA A 102 9.43 -14.42 -2.76
C ALA A 102 8.52 -13.34 -2.15
N SER A 103 8.37 -12.19 -2.82
CA SER A 103 7.49 -11.12 -2.33
C SER A 103 6.02 -11.30 -2.70
N GLY A 104 5.71 -12.10 -3.73
CA GLY A 104 4.39 -12.16 -4.34
C GLY A 104 3.99 -10.90 -5.13
N ASP A 105 4.86 -9.89 -5.19
CA ASP A 105 4.60 -8.61 -5.86
C ASP A 105 5.18 -8.60 -7.28
N TYR A 106 4.42 -9.18 -8.19
CA TYR A 106 4.76 -9.26 -9.61
C TYR A 106 4.65 -7.91 -10.33
N ARG A 107 3.86 -6.95 -9.81
CA ARG A 107 3.78 -5.62 -10.43
C ARG A 107 5.09 -4.87 -10.22
N THR A 108 5.62 -4.88 -9.00
CA THR A 108 6.97 -4.36 -8.72
C THR A 108 8.03 -5.11 -9.54
N GLY A 109 7.88 -6.43 -9.71
CA GLY A 109 8.67 -7.22 -10.64
C GLY A 109 8.69 -6.65 -12.07
N CYS A 110 7.52 -6.34 -12.65
CA CYS A 110 7.42 -5.75 -13.98
C CYS A 110 8.07 -4.36 -14.07
N HIS A 111 8.00 -3.53 -13.03
CA HIS A 111 8.69 -2.24 -13.00
C HIS A 111 10.22 -2.40 -13.03
N ARG A 112 10.75 -3.34 -12.24
CA ARG A 112 12.18 -3.64 -12.23
C ARG A 112 12.63 -4.25 -13.56
N LEU A 113 11.82 -5.12 -14.17
CA LEU A 113 12.11 -5.71 -15.47
C LEU A 113 12.15 -4.64 -16.58
N ALA A 114 11.23 -3.68 -16.57
CA ALA A 114 11.29 -2.55 -17.51
C ALA A 114 12.55 -1.69 -17.34
N ARG A 115 13.03 -1.50 -16.09
CA ARG A 115 14.29 -0.79 -15.82
C ARG A 115 15.48 -1.57 -16.40
N LEU A 116 15.47 -2.90 -16.26
CA LEU A 116 16.50 -3.79 -16.81
C LEU A 116 16.53 -3.75 -18.35
N VAL A 117 15.36 -3.86 -19.00
CA VAL A 117 15.26 -3.74 -20.47
C VAL A 117 15.80 -2.41 -20.95
N ARG A 118 15.44 -1.32 -20.28
CA ARG A 118 15.95 0.02 -20.60
C ARG A 118 17.46 0.11 -20.47
N GLU A 119 18.04 -0.48 -19.43
CA GLU A 119 19.48 -0.49 -19.22
C GLU A 119 20.21 -1.25 -20.34
N GLN A 120 19.70 -2.41 -20.72
CA GLN A 120 20.24 -3.21 -21.82
C GLN A 120 20.18 -2.48 -23.16
N LEU A 121 19.04 -1.90 -23.53
CA LEU A 121 18.93 -1.12 -24.76
C LEU A 121 19.93 0.04 -24.81
N ARG A 122 20.19 0.70 -23.67
CA ARG A 122 21.19 1.77 -23.61
C ARG A 122 22.61 1.27 -23.79
N GLN A 123 22.94 0.14 -23.17
CA GLN A 123 24.26 -0.48 -23.31
C GLN A 123 24.52 -0.84 -24.77
N ARG A 124 23.53 -1.41 -25.46
CA ARG A 124 23.62 -1.77 -26.87
C ARG A 124 23.78 -0.55 -27.78
N LEU A 125 23.02 0.51 -27.52
CA LEU A 125 23.13 1.77 -28.25
C LEU A 125 24.37 2.61 -27.87
N GLY A 126 25.24 2.15 -26.97
CA GLY A 126 26.41 2.90 -26.50
C GLY A 126 26.07 4.22 -25.80
N LEU A 127 24.85 4.36 -25.25
CA LEU A 127 24.37 5.61 -24.69
C LEU A 127 24.78 5.79 -23.21
N PRO A 128 25.35 6.96 -22.83
CA PRO A 128 25.74 7.21 -21.45
C PRO A 128 24.52 7.22 -20.52
N GLN A 129 24.69 6.74 -19.28
CA GLN A 129 23.61 6.57 -18.29
C GLN A 129 22.88 7.87 -17.92
N ALA A 130 23.51 9.03 -18.14
CA ALA A 130 22.95 10.36 -17.86
C ALA A 130 21.80 10.77 -18.80
N VAL A 131 21.68 10.16 -19.99
CA VAL A 131 20.64 10.55 -20.97
C VAL A 131 19.26 10.07 -20.49
N ALA A 132 18.37 10.95 -20.04
CA ALA A 132 17.05 10.53 -19.59
C ALA A 132 16.15 10.18 -20.79
N ARG A 133 16.24 8.94 -21.30
CA ARG A 133 15.31 8.39 -22.30
C ARG A 133 14.46 7.27 -21.74
N THR A 134 13.22 7.19 -22.22
CA THR A 134 12.33 6.06 -21.93
C THR A 134 12.77 4.82 -22.73
N ALA A 135 12.31 3.62 -22.32
CA ALA A 135 12.63 2.40 -23.06
C ALA A 135 12.08 2.44 -24.50
N GLN A 136 10.93 3.10 -24.71
CA GLN A 136 10.31 3.26 -26.01
C GLN A 136 11.09 4.24 -26.91
N GLU A 137 11.60 5.34 -26.35
CA GLU A 137 12.49 6.27 -27.07
C GLU A 137 13.82 5.63 -27.46
N LEU A 138 14.28 4.61 -26.72
CA LEU A 138 15.49 3.87 -27.06
C LEU A 138 15.21 2.83 -28.16
N ALA A 139 14.10 2.08 -28.06
CA ALA A 139 13.68 1.16 -29.12
C ALA A 139 13.44 1.87 -30.46
N ALA A 140 12.96 3.13 -30.43
CA ALA A 140 12.80 3.92 -31.65
C ALA A 140 14.13 4.25 -32.38
N LEU A 141 15.29 4.14 -31.70
CA LEU A 141 16.60 4.36 -32.31
C LEU A 141 17.14 3.12 -33.04
N GLU A 142 16.68 1.94 -32.66
CA GLU A 142 17.02 0.66 -33.26
C GLU A 142 15.74 -0.19 -33.34
N PRO A 143 14.93 0.02 -34.39
CA PRO A 143 13.61 -0.57 -34.48
C PRO A 143 13.71 -2.09 -34.63
N ASP A 144 13.34 -2.80 -33.57
CA ASP A 144 13.15 -4.24 -33.55
C ASP A 144 11.70 -4.54 -33.13
N ALA A 145 10.93 -5.14 -34.04
CA ALA A 145 9.52 -5.44 -33.81
C ALA A 145 9.29 -6.29 -32.55
N GLY A 146 10.23 -7.19 -32.22
CA GLY A 146 10.16 -7.99 -31.01
C GLY A 146 10.38 -7.17 -29.73
N VAL A 147 11.27 -6.17 -29.78
CA VAL A 147 11.48 -5.23 -28.66
C VAL A 147 10.25 -4.36 -28.44
N ASP A 148 9.61 -3.87 -29.51
CA ASP A 148 8.39 -3.06 -29.40
C ASP A 148 7.22 -3.85 -28.79
N GLU A 149 6.99 -5.08 -29.24
CA GLU A 149 5.98 -5.97 -28.65
C GLU A 149 6.27 -6.26 -27.17
N LEU A 150 7.54 -6.47 -26.83
CA LEU A 150 7.96 -6.68 -25.44
C LEU A 150 7.68 -5.45 -24.58
N LEU A 151 8.00 -4.25 -25.07
CA LEU A 151 7.77 -3.00 -24.35
C LEU A 151 6.27 -2.71 -24.17
N PHE A 152 5.46 -3.03 -25.18
CA PHE A 152 4.01 -2.94 -25.09
C PHE A 152 3.47 -3.89 -24.00
N ALA A 153 3.87 -5.17 -24.03
CA ALA A 153 3.47 -6.14 -23.02
C ALA A 153 3.91 -5.72 -21.60
N LEU A 154 5.13 -5.23 -21.45
CA LEU A 154 5.64 -4.68 -20.18
C LEU A 154 4.79 -3.52 -19.68
N ARG A 155 4.41 -2.58 -20.55
CA ARG A 155 3.57 -1.44 -20.22
C ARG A 155 2.19 -1.88 -19.74
N GLU A 156 1.56 -2.81 -20.44
CA GLU A 156 0.25 -3.34 -20.04
C GLU A 156 0.30 -3.99 -18.66
N ARG A 157 1.35 -4.76 -18.33
CA ARG A 157 1.43 -5.44 -17.02
C ARG A 157 1.80 -4.52 -15.86
N ARG A 158 2.51 -3.42 -16.13
CA ARG A 158 2.84 -2.40 -15.13
C ARG A 158 1.63 -1.55 -14.75
N PHE A 159 0.89 -1.08 -15.76
CA PHE A 159 -0.15 -0.08 -15.59
C PHE A 159 -1.58 -0.65 -15.76
N GLY A 160 -1.71 -1.93 -16.05
CA GLY A 160 -2.99 -2.61 -16.18
C GLY A 160 -3.77 -2.62 -14.86
N ARG A 161 -5.11 -2.67 -14.98
CA ARG A 161 -6.03 -2.63 -13.83
C ARG A 161 -5.78 -3.76 -12.84
N ARG A 162 -5.49 -4.97 -13.33
CA ARG A 162 -5.14 -6.12 -12.48
C ARG A 162 -3.63 -6.25 -12.29
N ALA A 163 -3.22 -6.73 -11.12
CA ALA A 163 -1.84 -7.13 -10.91
C ALA A 163 -1.53 -8.39 -11.76
N PRO A 164 -0.33 -8.49 -12.34
CA PRO A 164 0.05 -9.67 -13.10
C PRO A 164 0.13 -10.90 -12.19
N ARG A 165 -0.28 -12.06 -12.72
CA ARG A 165 -0.11 -13.34 -12.02
C ARG A 165 1.32 -13.85 -12.20
N ARG A 166 1.72 -14.80 -11.35
CA ARG A 166 3.05 -15.43 -11.39
C ARG A 166 3.43 -15.91 -12.79
N HIS A 167 2.58 -16.72 -13.43
CA HIS A 167 2.88 -17.27 -14.76
C HIS A 167 3.02 -16.18 -15.82
N GLU A 168 2.18 -15.13 -15.77
CA GLU A 168 2.26 -14.01 -16.72
C GLU A 168 3.57 -13.25 -16.59
N PHE A 169 4.04 -13.06 -15.35
CA PHE A 169 5.32 -12.43 -15.09
C PHE A 169 6.49 -13.32 -15.53
N GLN A 170 6.42 -14.63 -15.28
CA GLN A 170 7.42 -15.59 -15.74
C GLN A 170 7.50 -15.67 -17.26
N ASP A 171 6.35 -15.62 -17.95
CA ASP A 171 6.29 -15.52 -19.41
C ASP A 171 6.97 -14.25 -19.91
N LEU A 172 6.74 -13.13 -19.23
CA LEU A 172 7.33 -11.85 -19.56
C LEU A 172 8.86 -11.88 -19.40
N CYS A 173 9.36 -12.44 -18.30
CA CYS A 173 10.79 -12.65 -18.07
C CYS A 173 11.43 -13.50 -19.19
N ARG A 174 10.79 -14.62 -19.56
CA ARG A 174 11.28 -15.50 -20.64
C ARG A 174 11.31 -14.79 -21.98
N ARG A 175 10.27 -14.00 -22.30
CA ARG A 175 10.24 -13.19 -23.52
C ARG A 175 11.35 -12.15 -23.52
N THR A 176 11.59 -11.46 -22.39
CA THR A 176 12.66 -10.46 -22.28
C THR A 176 14.03 -11.00 -22.68
N VAL A 177 14.42 -12.15 -22.12
CA VAL A 177 15.71 -12.77 -22.43
C VAL A 177 15.79 -13.10 -23.93
N ARG A 178 14.81 -13.84 -24.44
CA ARG A 178 14.78 -14.24 -25.87
C ARG A 178 14.84 -13.05 -26.83
N THR A 179 14.05 -12.02 -26.58
CA THR A 179 13.96 -10.86 -27.47
C THR A 179 15.26 -10.06 -27.46
N LEU A 180 15.84 -9.80 -26.28
CA LEU A 180 17.06 -9.00 -26.19
C LEU A 180 18.31 -9.76 -26.66
N ASP A 181 18.38 -11.07 -26.44
CA ASP A 181 19.43 -11.93 -26.97
C ASP A 181 19.35 -12.03 -28.50
N ALA A 182 18.15 -12.27 -29.04
CA ALA A 182 17.93 -12.37 -30.49
C ALA A 182 18.18 -11.04 -31.21
N ALA A 183 17.93 -9.92 -30.55
CA ALA A 183 18.28 -8.62 -31.09
C ALA A 183 19.80 -8.38 -31.00
N GLY A 184 20.48 -8.86 -29.95
CA GLY A 184 21.94 -8.72 -29.75
C GLY A 184 22.81 -9.58 -30.68
N GLY A 185 22.32 -10.73 -31.10
CA GLY A 185 23.05 -11.66 -31.97
C GLY A 185 23.04 -11.31 -33.47
N ARG A 186 22.46 -10.19 -33.90
CA ARG A 186 22.43 -9.80 -35.33
C ARG A 186 23.64 -9.00 -35.80
N GLU A 187 24.61 -8.74 -34.91
CA GLU A 187 25.82 -7.95 -35.23
C GLU A 187 27.12 -8.77 -35.31
N SER A 188 27.05 -10.11 -35.37
CA SER A 188 28.22 -10.98 -35.51
C SER A 188 28.33 -11.63 -36.88
#